data_AF-A0A1H3RQ20-F1
#
_entry.id   AF-A0A1H3RQ20-F1
#
_cell.length_a   1.000
_cell.length_b   1.000
_cell.length_c   1.000
_cell.angle_alpha   90.00
_cell.angle_beta   90.00
_cell.angle_gamma   90.00
#
_symmetry.space_group_name_H-M   'P 1'
#
loop_
_entity.id
_entity.type
_entity.pdbx_description
1 polymer ?
#
loop_
_entity_poly.entity_id
_entity_poly.type
_entity_poly.pdbx_seq_one_letter_code
_entity_poly.pdbx_strand_id
1 'polypeptide(L)'
;MWLPAVAEVLGISVPAGEPPFSVVHDWHATTIGPLLIETLPDAGAHEAVRALHARALAGEQITEDVWRDALEPALRDLYRNAYPTKEVFAKASEAAGAFALARGYSEVDARNYGESYAEMNTEANVRVHADANALANAAACARAFAQASHEEYAATYPFAYVRACVLVSEDARARLGAGLTRSLSL
;
A
#
# COMPACT_ATOMS: atom_id res chain seq x y z
N MET A 1 -0.34 -8.73 -17.11
CA MET A 1 -0.98 -7.45 -17.51
C MET A 1 -1.52 -6.74 -16.29
N TRP A 2 -0.88 -5.65 -15.85
CA TRP A 2 -1.20 -4.95 -14.59
C TRP A 2 -2.16 -3.77 -14.76
N LEU A 3 -2.11 -3.10 -15.92
CA LEU A 3 -2.75 -1.81 -16.15
C LEU A 3 -4.28 -1.81 -16.02
N PRO A 4 -5.04 -2.80 -16.55
CA PRO A 4 -6.50 -2.81 -16.40
C PRO A 4 -6.96 -2.90 -14.94
N ALA A 5 -6.29 -3.72 -14.12
CA ALA A 5 -6.63 -3.88 -12.71
C ALA A 5 -6.38 -2.60 -11.90
N VAL A 6 -5.29 -1.88 -12.21
CA VAL A 6 -5.02 -0.56 -11.61
C VAL A 6 -6.03 0.49 -12.09
N ALA A 7 -6.35 0.51 -13.37
CA ALA A 7 -7.32 1.44 -13.95
C ALA A 7 -8.71 1.29 -13.33
N GLU A 8 -9.14 0.04 -13.05
CA GLU A 8 -10.39 -0.25 -12.35
C GLU A 8 -10.42 0.35 -10.94
N VAL A 9 -9.34 0.18 -10.15
CA VAL A 9 -9.23 0.78 -8.80
C VAL A 9 -9.33 2.31 -8.85
N LEU A 10 -8.76 2.92 -9.89
CA LEU A 10 -8.72 4.36 -10.07
C LEU A 10 -9.97 4.93 -10.74
N GLY A 11 -10.81 4.08 -11.34
CA GLY A 11 -11.99 4.49 -12.10
C GLY A 11 -11.64 5.26 -13.38
N ILE A 12 -10.54 4.92 -14.04
CA ILE A 12 -10.08 5.58 -15.28
C ILE A 12 -10.11 4.62 -16.47
N SER A 13 -10.20 5.19 -17.68
CA SER A 13 -9.97 4.46 -18.92
C SER A 13 -8.49 4.52 -19.32
N VAL A 14 -7.98 3.44 -19.90
CA VAL A 14 -6.59 3.34 -20.35
C VAL A 14 -6.55 2.91 -21.82
N PRO A 15 -5.53 3.31 -22.59
CA PRO A 15 -5.38 2.88 -23.97
C PRO A 15 -5.14 1.37 -24.06
N ALA A 16 -5.39 0.81 -25.24
CA ALA A 16 -5.06 -0.59 -25.54
C ALA A 16 -3.55 -0.75 -25.75
N GLY A 17 -3.00 -1.87 -25.28
CA GLY A 17 -1.58 -2.21 -25.39
C GLY A 17 -0.84 -2.12 -24.05
N GLU A 18 0.34 -2.73 -24.00
CA GLU A 18 1.22 -2.66 -22.84
C GLU A 18 2.12 -1.43 -22.98
N PRO A 19 2.04 -0.43 -22.08
CA PRO A 19 2.92 0.74 -22.14
C PRO A 19 4.36 0.33 -21.82
N PRO A 20 5.38 1.14 -22.17
CA PRO A 20 6.74 0.91 -21.70
C PRO A 20 6.83 0.90 -20.16
N PHE A 21 7.77 0.14 -19.60
CA PHE A 21 7.95 0.07 -18.15
C PHE A 21 8.33 1.41 -17.51
N SER A 22 8.90 2.34 -18.30
CA SER A 22 9.18 3.71 -17.86
C SER A 22 7.93 4.45 -17.35
N VAL A 23 6.72 4.09 -17.81
CA VAL A 23 5.46 4.64 -17.29
C VAL A 23 5.29 4.32 -15.80
N VAL A 24 5.73 3.14 -15.34
CA VAL A 24 5.70 2.77 -13.92
C VAL A 24 6.66 3.67 -13.14
N HIS A 25 7.89 3.83 -13.60
CA HIS A 25 8.87 4.69 -12.93
C HIS A 25 8.44 6.16 -12.89
N ASP A 26 7.92 6.70 -14.00
CA ASP A 26 7.42 8.08 -14.05
C ASP A 26 6.25 8.27 -13.07
N TRP A 27 5.26 7.37 -13.10
CA TRP A 27 4.09 7.48 -12.23
C TRP A 27 4.47 7.40 -10.75
N HIS A 28 5.37 6.48 -10.39
CA HIS A 28 5.89 6.38 -9.03
C HIS A 28 6.69 7.62 -8.61
N ALA A 29 7.58 8.12 -9.47
CA ALA A 29 8.44 9.26 -9.15
C ALA A 29 7.69 10.61 -9.06
N THR A 30 6.66 10.79 -9.89
CA THR A 30 6.00 12.09 -10.10
C THR A 30 4.60 12.16 -9.51
N THR A 31 4.02 11.06 -9.06
CA THR A 31 2.66 11.05 -8.47
C THR A 31 2.57 10.27 -7.18
N ILE A 32 2.91 8.97 -7.18
CA ILE A 32 2.77 8.16 -5.96
C ILE A 32 3.73 8.65 -4.87
N GLY A 33 5.01 8.83 -5.19
CA GLY A 33 6.02 9.31 -4.24
C GLY A 33 5.61 10.62 -3.55
N PRO A 34 5.35 11.71 -4.31
CA PRO A 34 4.89 12.97 -3.71
C PRO A 34 3.64 12.84 -2.84
N LEU A 35 2.62 12.07 -3.29
CA LEU A 35 1.43 11.81 -2.50
C LEU A 35 1.76 11.16 -1.15
N LEU A 36 2.59 10.11 -1.16
CA LEU A 36 2.94 9.37 0.06
C LEU A 36 3.82 10.20 1.00
N ILE A 37 4.75 11.00 0.47
CA ILE A 37 5.59 11.93 1.27
C ILE A 37 4.73 12.97 2.00
N GLU A 38 3.69 13.49 1.33
CA GLU A 38 2.76 14.46 1.93
C GLU A 38 1.83 13.84 2.97
N THR A 39 1.48 12.56 2.79
CA THR A 39 0.40 11.90 3.54
C THR A 39 0.91 11.11 4.75
N LEU A 40 2.06 10.45 4.60
CA LEU A 40 2.50 9.44 5.54
C LEU A 40 3.59 9.93 6.51
N PRO A 41 3.70 9.33 7.71
CA PRO A 41 4.61 9.80 8.74
C PRO A 41 6.09 9.70 8.37
N ASP A 42 6.52 8.64 7.68
CA ASP A 42 7.92 8.42 7.32
C ASP A 42 8.25 8.96 5.93
N ALA A 43 8.20 10.29 5.80
CA ALA A 43 8.51 10.98 4.55
C ALA A 43 9.88 10.57 3.96
N GLY A 44 10.88 10.33 4.81
CA GLY A 44 12.23 9.94 4.39
C GLY A 44 12.28 8.59 3.66
N ALA A 45 11.52 7.59 4.14
CA ALA A 45 11.42 6.30 3.46
C ALA A 45 10.77 6.44 2.07
N HIS A 46 9.71 7.24 1.95
CA HIS A 46 9.04 7.47 0.66
C HIS A 46 9.88 8.32 -0.31
N GLU A 47 10.65 9.28 0.20
CA GLU A 47 11.63 10.05 -0.57
C GLU A 47 12.72 9.15 -1.18
N ALA A 48 13.23 8.19 -0.40
CA ALA A 48 14.23 7.24 -0.87
C ALA A 48 13.71 6.42 -2.05
N VAL A 49 12.51 5.84 -1.94
CA VAL A 49 11.87 5.07 -3.03
C VAL A 49 11.61 5.95 -4.25
N ARG A 50 11.07 7.16 -4.05
CA ARG A 50 10.83 8.13 -5.13
C ARG A 50 12.12 8.45 -5.89
N ALA A 51 13.22 8.67 -5.18
CA ALA A 51 14.52 8.97 -5.79
C ALA A 51 15.05 7.81 -6.64
N LEU A 52 14.85 6.56 -6.22
CA LEU A 52 15.20 5.39 -7.03
C LEU A 52 14.37 5.31 -8.32
N HIS A 53 13.06 5.60 -8.27
CA HIS A 53 12.24 5.64 -9.49
C HIS A 53 12.70 6.73 -10.46
N ALA A 54 13.07 7.92 -9.96
CA ALA A 54 13.60 9.00 -10.80
C ALA A 54 14.94 8.62 -11.48
N ARG A 55 15.84 7.95 -10.75
CA ARG A 55 17.11 7.45 -11.28
C ARG A 55 16.91 6.34 -12.33
N ALA A 56 16.04 5.38 -12.05
CA ALA A 56 15.69 4.32 -13.00
C ALA A 56 15.03 4.88 -14.27
N LEU A 57 14.17 5.91 -14.14
CA LEU A 57 13.59 6.62 -15.27
C LEU A 57 14.67 7.31 -16.14
N ALA A 58 15.74 7.79 -15.52
CA ALA A 58 16.90 8.35 -16.22
C ALA A 58 17.83 7.27 -16.84
N GLY A 59 17.48 5.99 -16.72
CA GLY A 59 18.20 4.86 -17.32
C GLY A 59 19.23 4.20 -16.41
N GLU A 60 19.33 4.61 -15.14
CA GLU A 60 20.24 3.97 -14.19
C GLU A 60 19.79 2.55 -13.83
N GLN A 61 20.72 1.59 -13.89
CA GLN A 61 20.48 0.23 -13.45
C GLN A 61 20.68 0.12 -11.95
N ILE A 62 19.59 -0.10 -11.22
CA ILE A 62 19.56 -0.20 -9.77
C ILE A 62 19.31 -1.65 -9.39
N THR A 63 20.17 -2.20 -8.54
CA THR A 63 20.12 -3.60 -8.10
C THR A 63 18.89 -3.89 -7.24
N GLU A 64 18.46 -5.15 -7.23
CA GLU A 64 17.35 -5.63 -6.38
C GLU A 64 17.56 -5.32 -4.89
N ASP A 65 18.78 -5.48 -4.35
CA ASP A 65 19.04 -5.22 -2.92
C ASP A 65 18.81 -3.75 -2.56
N VAL A 66 19.30 -2.80 -3.38
CA VAL A 66 19.06 -1.36 -3.18
C VAL A 66 17.57 -1.02 -3.24
N TRP A 67 16.83 -1.63 -4.16
CA TRP A 67 15.38 -1.47 -4.21
C TRP A 67 14.70 -2.01 -2.96
N ARG A 68 15.03 -3.24 -2.54
CA ARG A 68 14.42 -3.91 -1.40
C ARG A 68 14.65 -3.12 -0.11
N ASP A 69 15.88 -2.67 0.11
CA ASP A 69 16.25 -1.93 1.33
C ASP A 69 15.51 -0.59 1.45
N ALA A 70 15.23 0.07 0.32
CA ALA A 70 14.42 1.30 0.30
C ALA A 70 12.91 1.00 0.41
N LEU A 71 12.43 -0.05 -0.25
CA LEU A 71 11.00 -0.40 -0.30
C LEU A 71 10.47 -0.92 1.03
N GLU A 72 11.23 -1.71 1.77
CA GLU A 72 10.75 -2.33 3.01
C GLU A 72 10.24 -1.33 4.06
N PRO A 73 11.00 -0.28 4.46
CA PRO A 73 10.49 0.71 5.40
C PRO A 73 9.30 1.49 4.84
N ALA A 74 9.33 1.89 3.57
CA ALA A 74 8.25 2.66 2.93
C ALA A 74 6.94 1.85 2.85
N LEU A 75 7.01 0.57 2.47
CA LEU A 75 5.85 -0.31 2.40
C LEU A 75 5.31 -0.63 3.80
N ARG A 76 6.18 -0.81 4.80
CA ARG A 76 5.75 -1.00 6.19
C ARG A 76 4.97 0.20 6.70
N ASP A 77 5.46 1.40 6.43
CA ASP A 77 4.77 2.64 6.79
C ASP A 77 3.41 2.76 6.06
N LEU A 78 3.37 2.52 4.75
CA LEU A 78 2.12 2.51 3.98
C LEU A 78 1.09 1.49 4.53
N TYR A 79 1.47 0.23 4.69
CA TYR A 79 0.53 -0.82 5.12
C TYR A 79 0.07 -0.65 6.57
N ARG A 80 0.90 -0.07 7.43
CA ARG A 80 0.49 0.29 8.80
C ARG A 80 -0.63 1.33 8.78
N ASN A 81 -0.49 2.37 7.95
CA ASN A 81 -1.44 3.47 7.89
C ASN A 81 -2.67 3.16 7.04
N ALA A 82 -2.56 2.24 6.08
CA ALA A 82 -3.68 1.74 5.28
C ALA A 82 -4.56 0.73 6.04
N TYR A 83 -4.16 0.29 7.24
CA TYR A 83 -4.90 -0.70 8.01
C TYR A 83 -6.23 -0.11 8.53
N PRO A 84 -7.39 -0.76 8.28
CA PRO A 84 -8.72 -0.26 8.66
C PRO A 84 -8.96 -0.45 10.17
N THR A 85 -8.22 0.31 10.98
CA THR A 85 -8.12 0.15 12.43
C THR A 85 -9.47 0.29 13.10
N LYS A 86 -10.29 1.27 12.68
CA LYS A 86 -11.61 1.53 13.27
C LYS A 86 -12.58 0.37 13.03
N GLU A 87 -12.63 -0.12 11.80
CA GLU A 87 -13.52 -1.20 11.39
C GLU A 87 -13.11 -2.53 12.02
N VAL A 88 -11.80 -2.82 12.08
CA VAL A 88 -11.28 -4.03 12.72
C VAL A 88 -11.53 -3.98 14.22
N PHE A 89 -11.27 -2.84 14.87
CA PHE A 89 -11.54 -2.64 16.29
C PHE A 89 -13.01 -2.87 16.61
N ALA A 90 -13.93 -2.24 15.86
CA ALA A 90 -15.36 -2.37 16.09
C ALA A 90 -15.82 -3.83 16.00
N LYS A 91 -15.38 -4.56 14.97
CA LYS A 91 -15.71 -5.98 14.79
C LYS A 91 -15.12 -6.86 15.89
N ALA A 92 -13.86 -6.61 16.28
CA ALA A 92 -13.21 -7.37 17.35
C ALA A 92 -13.91 -7.15 18.69
N SER A 93 -14.29 -5.90 18.99
CA SER A 93 -14.99 -5.52 20.21
C SER A 93 -16.38 -6.15 20.26
N GLU A 94 -17.14 -6.06 19.18
CA GLU A 94 -18.47 -6.68 19.07
C GLU A 94 -18.41 -8.20 19.27
N ALA A 95 -17.49 -8.88 18.58
CA ALA A 95 -17.36 -10.33 18.66
C ALA A 95 -16.94 -10.79 20.07
N ALA A 96 -15.98 -10.10 20.69
CA ALA A 96 -15.51 -10.41 22.03
C ALA A 96 -16.57 -10.09 23.11
N GLY A 97 -17.31 -8.99 22.96
CA GLY A 97 -18.44 -8.65 23.82
C GLY A 97 -19.56 -9.68 23.73
N ALA A 98 -19.94 -10.11 22.51
CA ALA A 98 -20.92 -11.17 22.31
C ALA A 98 -20.48 -12.50 22.94
N PHE A 99 -19.18 -12.83 22.84
CA PHE A 99 -18.61 -13.98 23.53
C PHE A 99 -18.75 -13.87 25.06
N ALA A 100 -18.41 -12.72 25.65
CA ALA A 100 -18.52 -12.50 27.09
C ALA A 100 -19.97 -12.59 27.59
N LEU A 101 -20.93 -12.00 26.86
CA LEU A 101 -22.36 -12.14 27.15
C LEU A 101 -22.79 -13.61 27.15
N ALA A 102 -22.38 -14.39 26.14
CA ALA A 102 -22.67 -15.82 26.07
C ALA A 102 -22.05 -16.62 27.23
N ARG A 103 -21.07 -16.06 27.95
CA ARG A 103 -20.45 -16.64 29.15
C ARG A 103 -21.06 -16.14 30.46
N GLY A 104 -22.12 -15.34 30.41
CA GLY A 104 -22.86 -14.87 31.58
C GLY A 104 -22.30 -13.60 32.23
N TYR A 105 -21.47 -12.85 31.51
CA TYR A 105 -21.01 -11.52 31.95
C TYR A 105 -22.20 -10.54 31.92
N SER A 106 -22.14 -9.50 32.76
CA SER A 106 -23.06 -8.37 32.62
C SER A 106 -22.83 -7.61 31.31
N GLU A 107 -23.80 -6.83 30.85
CA GLU A 107 -23.63 -6.01 29.63
C GLU A 107 -22.45 -5.04 29.73
N VAL A 108 -22.23 -4.45 30.91
CA VAL A 108 -21.12 -3.53 31.15
C VAL A 108 -19.79 -4.26 31.11
N ASP A 109 -19.68 -5.41 31.79
CA ASP A 109 -18.44 -6.19 31.82
C ASP A 109 -18.12 -6.79 30.45
N ALA A 110 -19.14 -7.21 29.70
CA ALA A 110 -18.97 -7.72 28.35
C ALA A 110 -18.50 -6.64 27.37
N ARG A 111 -19.04 -5.41 27.46
CA ARG A 111 -18.55 -4.27 26.67
C ARG A 111 -17.10 -3.96 27.01
N ASN A 112 -16.76 -3.85 28.30
CA ASN A 112 -15.40 -3.56 28.74
C ASN A 112 -14.42 -4.66 28.27
N TYR A 113 -14.82 -5.94 28.37
CA TYR A 113 -14.05 -7.07 27.84
C TYR A 113 -13.83 -6.95 26.33
N GLY A 114 -14.89 -6.62 25.58
CA GLY A 114 -14.83 -6.42 24.14
C GLY A 114 -13.83 -5.33 23.75
N GLU A 115 -13.93 -4.16 24.37
CA GLU A 115 -13.04 -3.02 24.14
C GLU A 115 -11.58 -3.37 24.45
N SER A 116 -11.29 -3.92 25.63
CA SER A 116 -9.91 -4.31 26.00
C SER A 116 -9.34 -5.40 25.08
N TYR A 117 -10.14 -6.38 24.68
CA TYR A 117 -9.71 -7.39 23.72
C TYR A 117 -9.39 -6.76 22.35
N ALA A 118 -10.26 -5.87 21.88
CA ALA A 118 -10.10 -5.20 20.60
C ALA A 118 -8.86 -4.30 20.57
N GLU A 119 -8.53 -3.60 21.65
CA GLU A 119 -7.31 -2.79 21.75
C GLU A 119 -6.05 -3.65 21.51
N MET A 120 -5.88 -4.71 22.30
CA MET A 120 -4.72 -5.60 22.20
C MET A 120 -4.64 -6.31 20.85
N ASN A 121 -5.79 -6.83 20.37
CA ASN A 121 -5.85 -7.57 19.11
C ASN A 121 -5.57 -6.68 17.91
N THR A 122 -6.14 -5.48 17.87
CA THR A 122 -6.00 -4.58 16.72
C THR A 122 -4.57 -4.05 16.61
N GLU A 123 -3.94 -3.66 17.72
CA GLU A 123 -2.55 -3.20 17.71
C GLU A 123 -1.59 -4.28 17.22
N ALA A 124 -1.76 -5.52 17.69
CA ALA A 124 -0.99 -6.66 17.23
C ALA A 124 -1.19 -6.93 15.74
N ASN A 125 -2.44 -6.91 15.27
CA ASN A 125 -2.77 -7.16 13.87
C ASN A 125 -2.21 -6.08 12.93
N VAL A 126 -2.26 -4.80 13.32
CA VAL A 126 -1.67 -3.69 12.55
C VAL A 126 -0.19 -3.95 12.30
N ARG A 127 0.57 -4.31 13.36
CA ARG A 127 2.01 -4.60 13.25
C ARG A 127 2.29 -5.78 12.33
N VAL A 128 1.65 -6.92 12.59
CA VAL A 128 1.88 -8.15 11.82
C VAL A 128 1.45 -7.95 10.35
N HIS A 129 0.34 -7.26 10.11
CA HIS A 129 -0.12 -6.93 8.76
C HIS A 129 0.92 -6.09 8.02
N ALA A 130 1.40 -5.01 8.65
CA ALA A 130 2.38 -4.13 8.03
C ALA A 130 3.69 -4.86 7.72
N ASP A 131 4.23 -5.60 8.69
CA ASP A 131 5.52 -6.29 8.54
C ASP A 131 5.46 -7.40 7.49
N ALA A 132 4.42 -8.24 7.51
CA ALA A 132 4.28 -9.35 6.56
C ALA A 132 4.09 -8.84 5.13
N ASN A 133 3.24 -7.82 4.92
CA ASN A 133 3.01 -7.26 3.59
C ASN A 133 4.23 -6.49 3.09
N ALA A 134 4.94 -5.75 3.96
CA ALA A 134 6.14 -5.03 3.57
C ALA A 134 7.25 -5.99 3.11
N LEU A 135 7.53 -7.03 3.90
CA LEU A 135 8.57 -8.02 3.57
C LEU A 135 8.28 -8.72 2.24
N ALA A 136 7.05 -9.20 2.05
CA ALA A 136 6.66 -9.91 0.84
C ALA A 136 6.68 -9.01 -0.41
N ASN A 137 6.10 -7.81 -0.31
CA ASN A 137 6.01 -6.90 -1.45
C ASN A 137 7.34 -6.19 -1.76
N ALA A 138 8.19 -5.92 -0.78
CA ALA A 138 9.50 -5.30 -1.02
C ALA A 138 10.36 -6.19 -1.93
N ALA A 139 10.44 -7.49 -1.64
CA ALA A 139 11.19 -8.43 -2.47
C ALA A 139 10.60 -8.57 -3.88
N ALA A 140 9.27 -8.71 -3.99
CA ALA A 140 8.62 -8.85 -5.30
C ALA A 140 8.74 -7.58 -6.16
N CYS A 141 8.50 -6.40 -5.58
CA CYS A 141 8.64 -5.12 -6.27
C CYS A 141 10.09 -4.82 -6.64
N ALA A 142 11.05 -5.12 -5.76
CA ALA A 142 12.46 -4.92 -6.04
C ALA A 142 12.92 -5.70 -7.28
N ARG A 143 12.50 -6.97 -7.39
CA ARG A 143 12.78 -7.80 -8.57
C ARG A 143 12.16 -7.20 -9.83
N ALA A 144 10.90 -6.78 -9.76
CA ALA A 144 10.18 -6.16 -10.88
C ALA A 144 10.87 -4.86 -11.35
N PHE A 145 11.27 -3.99 -10.43
CA PHE A 145 11.89 -2.70 -10.74
C PHE A 145 13.33 -2.84 -11.23
N ALA A 146 14.12 -3.75 -10.64
CA ALA A 146 15.50 -4.01 -11.09
C ALA A 146 15.55 -4.57 -12.52
N GLN A 147 14.55 -5.38 -12.90
CA GLN A 147 14.49 -6.01 -14.22
C GLN A 147 13.66 -5.22 -15.24
N ALA A 148 13.00 -4.14 -14.83
CA ALA A 148 11.98 -3.43 -15.62
C ALA A 148 10.93 -4.37 -16.26
N SER A 149 10.50 -5.38 -15.49
CA SER A 149 9.67 -6.48 -16.00
C SER A 149 8.19 -6.28 -15.72
N HIS A 150 7.39 -6.23 -16.79
CA HIS A 150 5.94 -6.13 -16.73
C HIS A 150 5.27 -7.34 -16.07
N GLU A 151 5.83 -8.53 -16.29
CA GLU A 151 5.32 -9.78 -15.73
C GLU A 151 5.53 -9.80 -14.22
N GLU A 152 6.75 -9.52 -13.77
CA GLU A 152 7.09 -9.45 -12.36
C GLU A 152 6.30 -8.34 -11.66
N TYR A 153 6.15 -7.18 -12.29
CA TYR A 153 5.33 -6.10 -11.74
C TYR A 153 3.84 -6.46 -11.69
N ALA A 154 3.32 -7.26 -12.61
CA ALA A 154 1.94 -7.75 -12.49
C ALA A 154 1.80 -8.74 -11.32
N ALA A 155 2.83 -9.56 -11.07
CA ALA A 155 2.85 -10.53 -9.98
C ALA A 155 2.94 -9.89 -8.57
N THR A 156 3.27 -8.60 -8.47
CA THR A 156 3.19 -7.85 -7.20
C THR A 156 1.78 -7.39 -6.85
N TYR A 157 0.78 -7.65 -7.71
CA TYR A 157 -0.59 -7.19 -7.54
C TYR A 157 -0.67 -5.65 -7.31
N PRO A 158 -0.21 -4.82 -8.26
CA PRO A 158 -0.09 -3.37 -8.06
C PRO A 158 -1.42 -2.67 -7.79
N PHE A 159 -2.56 -3.26 -8.18
CA PHE A 159 -3.87 -2.76 -7.78
C PHE A 159 -4.08 -2.77 -6.26
N ALA A 160 -3.48 -3.72 -5.53
CA ALA A 160 -3.58 -3.81 -4.08
C ALA A 160 -2.72 -2.72 -3.41
N TYR A 161 -1.52 -2.48 -3.95
CA TYR A 161 -0.68 -1.34 -3.55
C TYR A 161 -1.41 0.00 -3.77
N VAL A 162 -2.03 0.19 -4.93
CA VAL A 162 -2.81 1.40 -5.24
C VAL A 162 -4.02 1.54 -4.31
N ARG A 163 -4.70 0.45 -3.96
CA ARG A 163 -5.76 0.47 -2.94
C ARG A 163 -5.24 0.93 -1.58
N ALA A 164 -4.05 0.48 -1.17
CA ALA A 164 -3.43 0.96 0.06
C ALA A 164 -3.15 2.48 0.01
N CYS A 165 -2.63 2.99 -1.12
CA CYS A 165 -2.47 4.44 -1.31
C CYS A 165 -3.79 5.21 -1.23
N VAL A 166 -4.89 4.64 -1.74
CA VAL A 166 -6.24 5.23 -1.65
C VAL A 166 -6.78 5.23 -0.22
N LEU A 167 -6.40 4.26 0.62
CA LEU A 167 -6.86 4.18 2.01
C LEU A 167 -6.19 5.21 2.91
N VAL A 168 -5.01 5.73 2.54
CA VAL A 168 -4.26 6.68 3.37
C VAL A 168 -4.59 8.15 3.09
N SER A 169 -5.24 8.46 1.95
CA SER A 169 -5.74 9.81 1.65
C SER A 169 -7.02 9.80 0.82
N GLU A 170 -7.96 10.69 1.15
CA GLU A 170 -9.24 10.83 0.45
C GLU A 170 -9.08 11.31 -1.00
N ASP A 171 -8.08 12.14 -1.29
CA ASP A 171 -7.80 12.70 -2.62
C ASP A 171 -6.93 11.77 -3.50
N ALA A 172 -6.36 10.71 -2.91
CA ALA A 172 -5.39 9.85 -3.55
C ALA A 172 -5.92 9.25 -4.86
N ARG A 173 -7.17 8.77 -4.89
CA ARG A 173 -7.73 8.13 -6.09
C ARG A 173 -7.68 9.06 -7.31
N ALA A 174 -8.11 10.31 -7.13
CA ALA A 174 -8.15 11.29 -8.22
C ALA A 174 -6.72 11.67 -8.67
N ARG A 175 -5.81 11.92 -7.72
CA ARG A 175 -4.41 12.26 -8.01
C ARG A 175 -3.67 11.13 -8.72
N LEU A 176 -3.82 9.91 -8.22
CA LEU A 176 -3.22 8.70 -8.79
C LEU A 176 -3.72 8.45 -10.21
N GLY A 177 -5.04 8.58 -10.44
CA GLY A 177 -5.65 8.44 -11.77
C GLY A 177 -5.15 9.49 -12.76
N ALA A 178 -5.17 10.77 -12.38
CA ALA A 178 -4.66 11.85 -13.22
C ALA A 178 -3.15 11.69 -13.53
N GLY A 179 -2.36 11.26 -12.53
CA GLY A 179 -0.94 10.99 -12.71
C GLY A 179 -0.67 9.84 -13.67
N LEU A 180 -1.40 8.73 -13.55
CA LEU A 180 -1.23 7.58 -14.43
C LEU A 180 -1.59 7.93 -15.88
N THR A 181 -2.69 8.66 -16.10
CA THR A 181 -3.06 9.15 -17.44
C THR A 181 -1.98 10.02 -18.06
N ARG A 182 -1.34 10.89 -17.26
CA ARG A 182 -0.21 11.72 -17.71
C ARG A 182 0.98 10.83 -18.11
N SER A 183 1.37 9.90 -17.26
CA SER A 183 2.51 9.00 -17.52
C SER A 183 2.30 8.11 -18.75
N LEU A 184 1.05 7.70 -19.02
CA LEU A 184 0.68 6.93 -20.22
C LEU A 184 0.76 7.75 -21.52
N SER A 185 0.88 9.08 -21.44
CA SER A 185 0.94 9.98 -22.59
C SER A 185 2.38 10.39 -22.97
N LEU A 186 3.39 9.82 -22.31
CA LEU A 186 4.82 9.99 -22.62
C LEU A 186 5.22 9.16 -23.86
#